data_AF-A0AA84Z939-F1
#
_entry.id   AF-A0AA84Z939-F1
#
_cell.length_a   1.000
_cell.length_b   1.000
_cell.length_c   1.000
_cell.angle_alpha   90.00
_cell.angle_beta   90.00
_cell.angle_gamma   90.00
#
_symmetry.space_group_name_H-M   'P 1'
#
loop_
_entity.id
_entity.type
_entity.pdbx_description
1 polymer ?
#
loop_
_entity_poly.entity_id
_entity_poly.type
_entity_poly.pdbx_seq_one_letter_code
_entity_poly.pdbx_strand_id
1 'polypeptide(L)'
;MLSLQPISILSAGADEEKAETARLSSFIGAIAIGDLVKTTLGPKGMDKILLSSGETVEVTNDGATILKSIGVDNPAAKILVEMSKVQDDEVGDGTTSVTVLAAELLRFQASQNVEASNSNCKSVIATYLQSAKTYPNAT
;
A
#
# COMPACT_ATOMS: atom_id res chain seq x y z
N MET A 1 -24.17 2.25 -43.69
CA MET A 1 -23.33 1.60 -42.66
C MET A 1 -23.22 2.56 -41.50
N LEU A 2 -23.78 2.23 -40.33
CA LEU A 2 -23.58 3.03 -39.12
C LEU A 2 -22.13 2.85 -38.65
N SER A 3 -21.36 3.94 -38.68
CA SER A 3 -20.04 4.01 -38.06
C SER A 3 -20.24 4.06 -36.55
N LEU A 4 -19.84 3.00 -35.84
CA LEU A 4 -19.80 2.96 -34.39
C LEU A 4 -18.65 3.86 -33.92
N GLN A 5 -18.95 5.13 -33.67
CA GLN A 5 -17.99 6.00 -32.99
C GLN A 5 -17.81 5.49 -31.55
N PRO A 6 -16.57 5.39 -31.05
CA PRO A 6 -16.31 4.93 -29.69
C PRO A 6 -16.96 5.89 -28.69
N ILE A 7 -17.82 5.35 -27.83
CA ILE A 7 -18.46 6.10 -26.75
C ILE A 7 -17.41 6.32 -25.67
N SER A 8 -17.07 7.59 -25.41
CA SER A 8 -16.25 7.95 -24.25
C SER A 8 -17.10 7.82 -22.99
N ILE A 9 -16.82 6.79 -22.19
CA ILE A 9 -17.49 6.54 -20.90
C ILE A 9 -16.85 7.41 -19.79
N LEU A 10 -15.60 7.86 -20.01
CA LEU A 10 -14.82 8.63 -19.04
C LEU A 10 -15.12 10.14 -19.17
N SER A 11 -15.10 10.83 -18.03
CA SER A 11 -15.21 12.30 -17.98
C SER A 11 -13.96 12.98 -18.55
N ALA A 12 -14.10 14.21 -19.04
CA ALA A 12 -12.97 15.02 -19.49
C ALA A 12 -11.97 15.22 -18.34
N GLY A 13 -10.72 14.78 -18.53
CA GLY A 13 -9.66 14.84 -17.51
C GLY A 13 -9.52 13.60 -16.62
N ALA A 14 -10.21 12.50 -16.92
CA ALA A 14 -10.00 11.23 -16.24
C ALA A 14 -8.73 10.53 -16.73
N ASP A 15 -7.92 10.05 -15.78
CA ASP A 15 -6.77 9.21 -16.06
C ASP A 15 -7.14 7.73 -16.04
N GLU A 16 -6.64 6.97 -17.01
CA GLU A 16 -6.85 5.53 -17.11
C GLU A 16 -5.51 4.80 -17.25
N GLU A 17 -5.16 4.00 -16.26
CA GLU A 17 -4.04 3.06 -16.32
C GLU A 17 -4.58 1.64 -16.57
N LYS A 18 -3.91 0.87 -17.45
CA LYS A 18 -4.34 -0.49 -17.81
C LYS A 18 -3.29 -1.53 -17.46
N ALA A 19 -3.79 -2.74 -17.19
CA ALA A 19 -3.04 -3.97 -17.11
C ALA A 19 -1.77 -3.86 -16.24
N GLU A 20 -0.59 -4.04 -16.83
CA GLU A 20 0.69 -4.09 -16.11
C GLU A 20 1.08 -2.73 -15.54
N THR A 21 0.89 -1.65 -16.31
CA THR A 21 1.21 -0.28 -15.86
C THR A 21 0.44 0.07 -14.59
N ALA A 22 -0.87 -0.22 -14.55
CA ALA A 22 -1.70 0.00 -13.37
C ALA A 22 -1.23 -0.79 -12.14
N ARG A 23 -0.76 -2.03 -12.36
CA ARG A 23 -0.22 -2.88 -11.29
C ARG A 23 1.11 -2.33 -10.76
N LEU A 24 2.02 -1.99 -11.65
CA LEU A 24 3.34 -1.46 -11.27
C LEU A 24 3.22 -0.13 -10.52
N SER A 25 2.37 0.78 -11.01
CA SER A 25 2.05 2.04 -10.32
C SER A 25 1.56 1.79 -8.90
N SER A 26 0.65 0.83 -8.72
CA SER A 26 0.15 0.42 -7.40
C SER A 26 1.25 -0.15 -6.50
N PHE A 27 2.12 -1.02 -7.02
CA PHE A 27 3.22 -1.59 -6.23
C PHE A 27 4.21 -0.53 -5.78
N ILE A 28 4.62 0.38 -6.67
CA ILE A 28 5.60 1.43 -6.35
C ILE A 28 5.09 2.30 -5.19
N GLY A 29 3.82 2.73 -5.25
CA GLY A 29 3.25 3.54 -4.17
C GLY A 29 3.21 2.80 -2.83
N ALA A 30 2.76 1.55 -2.84
CA ALA A 30 2.70 0.74 -1.63
C ALA A 30 4.09 0.46 -1.03
N ILE A 31 5.08 0.16 -1.87
CA ILE A 31 6.47 -0.08 -1.49
C ILE A 31 7.08 1.18 -0.87
N ALA A 32 6.83 2.36 -1.46
CA ALA A 32 7.34 3.63 -0.94
C ALA A 32 6.83 3.92 0.48
N ILE A 33 5.54 3.62 0.75
CA ILE A 33 4.97 3.73 2.10
C ILE A 33 5.63 2.75 3.06
N GLY A 34 5.80 1.49 2.67
CA GLY A 34 6.50 0.50 3.49
C GLY A 34 7.93 0.94 3.83
N ASP A 35 8.67 1.45 2.86
CA ASP A 35 10.04 1.94 3.04
C ASP A 35 10.14 3.19 3.92
N LEU A 36 9.11 4.04 3.92
CA LEU A 36 9.02 5.20 4.80
C LEU A 36 8.93 4.80 6.28
N VAL A 37 8.09 3.82 6.59
CA VAL A 37 7.78 3.43 7.99
C VAL A 37 8.63 2.26 8.48
N LYS A 38 9.27 1.45 7.63
CA LYS A 38 10.01 0.25 8.10
C LYS A 38 11.07 0.52 9.16
N THR A 39 11.67 1.70 9.16
CA THR A 39 12.72 2.04 10.13
C THR A 39 12.18 2.40 11.50
N THR A 40 10.87 2.63 11.64
CA THR A 40 10.22 2.92 12.93
C THR A 40 9.90 1.64 13.70
N LEU A 41 10.08 0.48 13.04
CA LEU A 41 9.76 -0.83 13.59
C LEU A 41 10.75 -1.27 14.68
N GLY A 42 10.21 -1.66 15.83
CA GLY A 42 10.94 -2.29 16.92
C GLY A 42 11.49 -1.33 17.99
N PRO A 43 12.13 -1.86 19.05
CA PRO A 43 12.57 -1.07 20.21
C PRO A 43 13.75 -0.14 19.90
N LYS A 44 14.41 -0.32 18.74
CA LYS A 44 15.43 0.59 18.20
C LYS A 44 14.92 1.31 16.94
N GLY A 45 13.60 1.48 16.83
CA GLY A 45 12.99 2.26 15.76
C GLY A 45 13.53 3.69 15.74
N MET A 46 13.64 4.25 14.54
CA MET A 46 14.09 5.61 14.34
C MET A 46 12.89 6.56 14.27
N ASP A 47 12.88 7.57 15.12
CA ASP A 47 11.90 8.65 15.04
C ASP A 47 11.94 9.35 13.68
N LYS A 48 10.78 9.80 13.23
CA LYS A 48 10.61 10.62 12.04
C LYS A 48 10.31 12.04 12.43
N ILE A 49 10.93 12.97 11.71
CA ILE A 49 10.63 14.39 11.80
C ILE A 49 9.59 14.70 10.71
N LEU A 50 8.40 15.08 11.15
CA LEU A 50 7.31 15.54 10.31
C LEU A 50 7.31 17.07 10.31
N LEU A 51 7.34 17.65 9.11
CA LEU A 51 7.32 19.10 8.91
C LEU A 51 6.05 19.46 8.15
N SER A 52 5.17 20.23 8.79
CA SER A 52 4.00 20.80 8.14
C SER A 52 4.30 22.19 7.57
N SER A 53 3.57 22.61 6.53
CA SER A 53 3.79 23.88 5.82
C SER A 53 3.64 25.15 6.69
N GLY A 54 3.13 25.02 7.92
CA GLY A 54 2.96 26.11 8.89
C GLY A 54 3.97 26.11 10.05
N GLU A 55 5.20 25.62 9.83
CA GLU A 55 6.31 25.60 10.82
C GLU A 55 6.11 24.70 12.05
N THR A 56 5.08 23.85 12.07
CA THR A 56 4.93 22.84 13.12
C THR A 56 5.84 21.65 12.81
N VAL A 57 6.76 21.39 13.74
CA VAL A 57 7.65 20.22 13.72
C VAL A 57 7.12 19.22 14.73
N GLU A 58 6.83 18.01 14.26
CA GLU A 58 6.43 16.88 15.09
C GLU A 58 7.47 15.77 14.94
N VAL A 59 7.88 15.17 16.05
CA VAL A 59 8.82 14.05 16.06
C VAL A 59 8.11 12.84 16.63
N THR A 60 8.00 11.77 15.85
CA THR A 60 7.25 10.58 16.25
C THR A 60 7.80 9.30 15.63
N ASN A 61 7.64 8.19 16.35
CA ASN A 61 7.90 6.84 15.86
C ASN A 61 6.60 6.09 15.50
N ASP A 62 5.44 6.67 15.80
CA ASP A 62 4.17 5.98 15.57
C ASP A 62 3.82 5.95 14.07
N GLY A 63 3.68 4.73 13.54
CA GLY A 63 3.37 4.51 12.13
C GLY A 63 2.03 5.13 11.72
N ALA A 64 1.00 5.09 12.57
CA ALA A 64 -0.30 5.65 12.24
C ALA A 64 -0.24 7.18 12.11
N THR A 65 0.42 7.86 13.03
CA THR A 65 0.65 9.32 13.01
C THR A 65 1.48 9.74 11.80
N ILE A 66 2.57 9.03 11.49
CA ILE A 66 3.41 9.30 10.31
C ILE A 66 2.57 9.19 9.03
N LEU A 67 1.77 8.14 8.90
CA LEU A 67 0.95 7.89 7.72
C LEU A 67 -0.24 8.83 7.58
N LYS A 68 -0.77 9.35 8.69
CA LYS A 68 -1.83 10.39 8.71
C LYS A 68 -1.31 11.74 8.20
N SER A 69 -0.03 12.03 8.40
CA SER A 69 0.59 13.33 8.10
C SER A 69 1.14 13.46 6.69
N ILE A 70 1.20 12.37 5.92
CA ILE A 70 1.71 12.39 4.53
C ILE A 70 0.58 12.56 3.51
N GLY A 71 0.82 13.40 2.50
CA GLY A 71 -0.03 13.47 1.31
C GLY A 71 0.27 12.32 0.37
N VAL A 72 -0.73 11.46 0.11
CA VAL A 72 -0.57 10.28 -0.75
C VAL A 72 -1.62 10.31 -1.85
N ASP A 73 -1.18 10.28 -3.11
CA ASP A 73 -2.08 10.25 -4.26
C ASP A 73 -2.31 8.82 -4.78
N ASN A 74 -1.33 7.94 -4.60
CA ASN A 74 -1.41 6.56 -5.10
C ASN A 74 -2.51 5.75 -4.38
N PRO A 75 -3.42 5.08 -5.12
CA PRO A 75 -4.53 4.34 -4.52
C PRO A 75 -4.11 3.20 -3.59
N ALA A 76 -3.09 2.42 -3.94
CA ALA A 76 -2.64 1.30 -3.11
C ALA A 76 -1.97 1.79 -1.81
N ALA A 77 -1.24 2.89 -1.89
CA ALA A 77 -0.66 3.55 -0.73
C ALA A 77 -1.75 4.09 0.23
N LYS A 78 -2.85 4.65 -0.30
CA LYS A 78 -4.00 5.07 0.53
C LYS A 78 -4.61 3.90 1.31
N ILE A 79 -4.73 2.73 0.68
CA ILE A 79 -5.22 1.52 1.35
C ILE A 79 -4.30 1.12 2.51
N LEU A 80 -2.97 1.23 2.35
CA LEU A 80 -2.03 0.96 3.44
C LEU A 80 -2.16 1.96 4.59
N VAL A 81 -2.38 3.25 4.29
CA VAL A 81 -2.64 4.28 5.31
C VAL A 81 -3.91 3.96 6.08
N GLU A 82 -4.99 3.56 5.39
CA GLU A 82 -6.25 3.16 6.04
C GLU A 82 -6.08 1.89 6.89
N MET A 83 -5.32 0.90 6.43
CA MET A 83 -5.00 -0.31 7.18
C MET A 83 -4.31 0.01 8.50
N SER A 84 -3.33 0.91 8.48
CA SER A 84 -2.64 1.38 9.69
C SER A 84 -3.59 2.07 10.66
N LYS A 85 -4.52 2.90 10.17
CA LYS A 85 -5.55 3.56 10.99
C LYS A 85 -6.49 2.54 11.66
N VAL A 86 -6.96 1.54 10.92
CA VAL A 86 -7.82 0.49 11.49
C VAL A 86 -7.08 -0.28 12.58
N GLN A 87 -5.81 -0.59 12.38
CA GLN A 87 -4.99 -1.28 13.39
C GLN A 87 -4.79 -0.41 14.65
N ASP A 88 -4.60 0.89 14.47
CA ASP A 88 -4.51 1.89 15.54
C ASP A 88 -5.81 1.98 16.35
N ASP A 89 -6.96 2.01 15.66
CA ASP A 89 -8.28 2.10 16.29
C ASP A 89 -8.68 0.83 17.06
N GLU A 90 -8.32 -0.36 16.56
CA GLU A 90 -8.71 -1.64 17.17
C GLU A 90 -7.78 -2.10 18.30
N VAL A 91 -6.46 -1.94 18.14
CA VAL A 91 -5.46 -2.48 19.07
C VAL A 91 -4.49 -1.42 19.59
N GLY A 92 -4.23 -0.36 18.81
CA GLY A 92 -3.31 0.72 19.17
C GLY A 92 -1.82 0.39 19.05
N ASP A 93 -1.47 -0.82 18.59
CA ASP A 93 -0.09 -1.25 18.32
C ASP A 93 -0.04 -2.12 17.06
N GLY A 94 1.16 -2.29 16.50
CA GLY A 94 1.39 -3.05 15.27
C GLY A 94 1.07 -2.28 14.00
N THR A 95 0.77 -0.97 14.10
CA THR A 95 0.48 -0.06 12.97
C THR A 95 1.62 -0.08 11.93
N THR A 96 2.87 -0.03 12.40
CA THR A 96 4.06 -0.16 11.55
C THR A 96 4.20 -1.58 11.00
N SER A 97 4.04 -2.61 11.84
CA SER A 97 4.22 -4.01 11.46
C SER A 97 3.28 -4.43 10.34
N VAL A 98 1.99 -4.10 10.48
CA VAL A 98 0.96 -4.46 9.48
C VAL A 98 1.22 -3.76 8.15
N THR A 99 1.63 -2.48 8.19
CA THR A 99 1.95 -1.70 7.00
C THR A 99 3.16 -2.27 6.27
N VAL A 100 4.25 -2.55 6.98
CA VAL A 100 5.48 -3.11 6.42
C VAL A 100 5.22 -4.50 5.85
N LEU A 101 4.48 -5.35 6.56
CA LEU A 101 4.15 -6.69 6.08
C LEU A 101 3.36 -6.64 4.77
N ALA A 102 2.32 -5.80 4.70
CA ALA A 102 1.52 -5.65 3.49
C ALA A 102 2.35 -5.11 2.30
N ALA A 103 3.23 -4.14 2.55
CA ALA A 103 4.13 -3.62 1.53
C ALA A 103 5.13 -4.68 1.01
N GLU A 104 5.69 -5.51 1.89
CA GLU A 104 6.62 -6.58 1.51
C GLU A 104 5.94 -7.71 0.74
N LEU A 105 4.68 -8.04 1.05
CA LEU A 105 3.90 -8.97 0.24
C LEU A 105 3.72 -8.45 -1.19
N LEU A 106 3.44 -7.16 -1.35
CA LEU A 106 3.33 -6.51 -2.65
C LEU A 106 4.68 -6.44 -3.38
N ARG A 107 5.78 -6.18 -2.65
CA ARG A 107 7.14 -6.21 -3.21
C ARG A 107 7.50 -7.58 -3.77
N PHE A 108 7.22 -8.65 -3.03
CA PHE A 108 7.47 -10.02 -3.48
C PHE A 108 6.67 -10.36 -4.74
N GLN A 109 5.44 -9.87 -4.85
CA GLN A 109 4.65 -10.02 -6.07
C GLN A 109 5.21 -9.18 -7.23
N ALA A 110 5.65 -7.95 -6.97
CA ALA A 110 6.29 -7.12 -7.98
C ALA A 110 7.55 -7.78 -8.55
N SER A 111 8.39 -8.39 -7.71
CA SER A 111 9.61 -9.09 -8.17
C SER A 111 9.31 -10.38 -8.93
N GLN A 112 8.34 -11.19 -8.49
CA GLN A 112 7.99 -12.43 -9.18
C GLN A 112 7.32 -12.20 -10.54
N ASN A 113 6.58 -11.10 -10.72
CA ASN A 113 6.00 -10.75 -12.03
C ASN A 113 7.07 -10.43 -13.09
N VAL A 114 8.31 -10.10 -12.69
CA VAL A 114 9.44 -9.88 -13.61
C VAL A 114 10.08 -11.20 -14.06
N GLU A 115 9.97 -12.26 -13.26
CA GLU A 115 10.64 -13.56 -13.50
C GLU A 115 9.69 -14.67 -13.98
N ALA A 116 8.41 -14.62 -13.61
CA ALA A 116 7.41 -15.63 -13.94
C ALA A 116 6.45 -15.15 -15.04
N SER A 117 6.70 -15.60 -16.26
CA SER A 117 5.66 -15.72 -17.28
C SER A 117 4.50 -16.55 -16.71
N ASN A 118 3.27 -15.99 -16.68
CA ASN A 118 2.00 -16.73 -16.60
C ASN A 118 1.32 -17.01 -15.23
N SER A 119 1.68 -16.36 -14.12
CA SER A 119 0.86 -16.41 -12.89
C SER A 119 -0.29 -15.40 -12.92
N ASN A 120 -1.53 -15.89 -12.94
CA ASN A 120 -2.73 -15.05 -12.89
C ASN A 120 -2.88 -14.40 -11.50
N CYS A 121 -3.16 -13.08 -11.41
CA CYS A 121 -3.36 -12.40 -10.13
C CYS A 121 -4.38 -13.12 -9.21
N LYS A 122 -5.38 -13.79 -9.79
CA LYS A 122 -6.36 -14.59 -9.03
C LYS A 122 -5.73 -15.77 -8.29
N SER A 123 -4.78 -16.48 -8.89
CA SER A 123 -4.14 -17.63 -8.23
C SER A 123 -3.25 -17.16 -7.10
N VAL A 124 -2.53 -16.06 -7.28
CA VAL A 124 -1.72 -15.42 -6.24
C VAL A 124 -2.59 -15.04 -5.03
N ILE A 125 -3.69 -14.34 -5.27
CA ILE A 125 -4.63 -13.93 -4.22
C ILE A 125 -5.21 -15.15 -3.51
N ALA A 126 -5.64 -16.17 -4.26
CA ALA A 126 -6.18 -17.41 -3.70
C ALA A 126 -5.17 -18.10 -2.78
N THR A 127 -3.90 -18.16 -3.16
CA THR A 127 -2.83 -18.73 -2.34
C THR A 127 -2.65 -17.95 -1.04
N TYR A 128 -2.57 -16.61 -1.09
CA TYR A 128 -2.46 -15.80 0.12
C TYR A 128 -3.67 -15.97 1.05
N LEU A 129 -4.88 -16.00 0.51
CA LEU A 129 -6.10 -16.24 1.29
C LEU A 129 -6.10 -17.63 1.93
N GLN A 130 -5.62 -18.65 1.23
CA GLN A 130 -5.50 -20.01 1.78
C GLN A 130 -4.45 -20.07 2.90
N SER A 131 -3.31 -19.41 2.73
CA SER A 131 -2.29 -19.29 3.76
C SER A 131 -2.83 -18.58 5.00
N ALA A 132 -3.55 -17.47 4.84
CA ALA A 132 -4.16 -16.74 5.95
C ALA A 132 -5.16 -17.62 6.73
N LYS A 133 -5.97 -18.43 6.04
CA LYS A 133 -6.89 -19.40 6.70
C LYS A 133 -6.19 -20.52 7.44
N THR A 134 -4.98 -20.89 7.01
CA THR A 134 -4.18 -21.96 7.63
C THR A 134 -3.60 -21.51 8.98
N TYR A 135 -3.42 -20.21 9.17
CA TYR A 135 -2.92 -19.60 10.42
C TYR A 135 -3.96 -18.66 11.05
N PRO A 136 -5.10 -19.18 11.56
CA PRO A 136 -6.18 -18.34 12.08
C PRO A 136 -5.83 -17.60 13.38
N ASN A 137 -4.77 -18.02 14.09
CA ASN A 137 -4.40 -17.50 15.41
C ASN A 137 -2.96 -16.94 15.46
N ALA A 138 -2.44 -16.41 14.35
CA ALA A 138 -1.15 -15.70 14.37
C ALA A 138 -1.35 -14.31 14.99
N THR A 139 -1.44 -14.27 16.32
CA THR A 139 -1.43 -13.07 17.17
C THR A 139 -0.38 -13.27 18.25
#